data_AF-A0A922LVQ6-F1
#
_entry.id   AF-A0A922LVQ6-F1
#
_cell.length_a   1.000
_cell.length_b   1.000
_cell.length_c   1.000
_cell.angle_alpha   90.00
_cell.angle_beta   90.00
_cell.angle_gamma   90.00
#
_symmetry.space_group_name_H-M   'P 1'
#
loop_
_entity.id
_entity.type
_entity.pdbx_description
1 polymer ?
#
loop_
_entity_poly.entity_id
_entity_poly.type
_entity_poly.pdbx_seq_one_letter_code
_entity_poly.pdbx_strand_id
1 'polypeptide(L)'
;MDLTSVVVFCLCIGLSQSIFFHMKETEERCFLEDVPEDTLVAGNYKLLASKGKHFERSKDLGVKVKVIDPYDQILLDRVYSSEGRFVFTAHRPGEYKICISSDSGAWFGGSQLVRYTLRS
;
A
#
# COMPACT_ATOMS: atom_id res chain seq x y z
N MET A 1 -21.74 28.78 -15.99
CA MET A 1 -21.15 27.50 -15.57
C MET A 1 -22.30 26.65 -15.07
N ASP A 2 -22.84 25.80 -15.93
CA ASP A 2 -24.09 25.08 -15.67
C ASP A 2 -23.93 24.07 -14.54
N LEU A 3 -24.95 23.96 -13.68
CA LEU A 3 -25.01 23.06 -12.54
C LEU A 3 -24.71 21.60 -12.93
N THR A 4 -25.10 21.21 -14.14
CA THR A 4 -24.81 19.89 -14.74
C THR A 4 -23.32 19.64 -14.89
N SER A 5 -22.56 20.66 -15.31
CA SER A 5 -21.10 20.57 -15.48
C SER A 5 -20.39 20.43 -14.13
N VAL A 6 -20.88 21.12 -13.10
CA VAL A 6 -20.36 21.01 -11.72
C VAL A 6 -20.63 19.61 -11.14
N VAL A 7 -21.83 19.06 -11.35
CA VAL A 7 -22.18 17.71 -10.87
C VAL A 7 -21.34 16.63 -11.55
N VAL A 8 -21.14 16.72 -12.87
CA VAL A 8 -20.28 15.80 -13.61
C VAL A 8 -18.83 15.88 -13.12
N PHE A 9 -18.31 17.09 -12.88
CA PHE A 9 -16.96 17.29 -12.37
C PHE A 9 -16.77 16.70 -10.97
N CYS A 10 -17.72 16.90 -10.05
CA CYS A 10 -17.67 16.32 -8.71
C CYS A 10 -17.72 14.79 -8.72
N LEU A 11 -18.53 14.19 -9.60
CA LEU A 11 -18.59 12.73 -9.76
C LEU A 11 -17.27 12.14 -10.28
N CYS A 12 -16.56 12.83 -11.16
CA CYS A 12 -15.27 12.36 -11.67
C CYS A 12 -14.17 12.31 -10.60
N ILE A 13 -14.17 13.24 -9.65
CA ILE A 13 -13.13 13.32 -8.60
C ILE A 13 -13.26 12.14 -7.60
N GLY A 14 -14.47 11.62 -7.38
CA GLY A 14 -14.72 10.52 -6.45
C GLY A 14 -14.21 9.15 -6.90
N LEU A 15 -13.85 8.98 -8.17
CA LEU A 15 -13.62 7.65 -8.76
C LEU A 15 -12.18 7.12 -8.62
N SER A 16 -11.21 7.91 -8.14
CA SER A 16 -9.84 7.45 -7.97
C SER A 16 -9.17 8.02 -6.72
N GLN A 17 -9.24 7.28 -5.62
CA GLN A 17 -8.37 7.48 -4.47
C GLN A 17 -7.18 6.51 -4.61
N SER A 18 -6.01 7.05 -4.92
CA SER A 18 -4.76 6.29 -4.87
C SER A 18 -3.68 7.15 -4.24
N ILE A 19 -2.90 6.55 -3.34
CA ILE A 19 -1.79 7.23 -2.67
C ILE A 19 -0.50 6.64 -3.24
N PHE A 20 0.46 7.50 -3.58
CA PHE A 20 1.80 7.07 -3.95
C PHE A 20 2.85 7.79 -3.12
N PHE A 21 3.95 7.10 -2.85
CA PHE A 21 5.05 7.64 -2.06
C PHE A 21 6.36 7.00 -2.51
N HIS A 22 7.45 7.74 -2.31
CA HIS A 22 8.80 7.23 -2.52
C HIS A 22 9.42 6.89 -1.17
N MET A 23 10.07 5.74 -1.13
CA MET A 23 10.76 5.23 0.05
C MET A 23 12.14 4.77 -0.35
N LYS A 24 13.05 4.71 0.62
CA LYS A 24 14.24 3.89 0.45
C LYS A 24 13.82 2.42 0.43
N GLU A 25 14.55 1.60 -0.30
CA GLU A 25 14.30 0.16 -0.40
C GLU A 25 14.11 -0.51 0.97
N THR A 26 14.96 -0.20 1.95
CA THR A 26 14.91 -0.78 3.30
C THR A 26 13.97 -0.08 4.28
N GLU A 27 13.23 0.92 3.82
CA GLU A 27 12.30 1.67 4.67
C GLU A 27 11.00 0.89 4.83
N GLU A 28 10.34 1.04 5.97
CA GLU A 28 8.99 0.53 6.22
C GLU A 28 8.05 1.71 6.48
N ARG A 29 6.84 1.65 5.93
CA ARG A 29 5.77 2.61 6.20
C ARG A 29 4.53 1.88 6.66
N CYS A 30 3.91 2.39 7.72
CA CYS A 30 2.68 1.83 8.26
C CYS A 30 1.52 2.83 8.15
N PHE A 31 0.35 2.30 7.81
CA PHE A 31 -0.93 3.00 7.78
C PHE A 31 -1.76 2.54 8.97
N LEU A 32 -2.38 3.48 9.66
CA LEU A 32 -3.28 3.21 10.78
C LEU A 32 -4.71 3.40 10.27
N GLU A 33 -5.51 2.36 10.36
CA GLU A 33 -6.89 2.35 9.84
C GLU A 33 -7.83 1.92 10.97
N ASP A 34 -8.83 2.75 11.29
CA ASP A 34 -9.90 2.38 12.21
C ASP A 34 -10.95 1.57 11.45
N VAL A 35 -11.08 0.29 11.81
CA VAL A 35 -11.89 -0.68 11.07
C VAL A 35 -12.96 -1.27 12.02
N PRO A 36 -14.23 -1.37 11.59
CA PRO A 36 -15.24 -2.05 12.39
C PRO A 36 -15.06 -3.58 12.42
N GLU A 37 -15.80 -4.23 13.30
CA GLU A 37 -15.83 -5.69 13.40
C GLU A 37 -16.36 -6.35 12.12
N ASP A 38 -15.97 -7.61 11.90
CA ASP A 38 -16.33 -8.47 10.77
C ASP A 38 -16.20 -7.83 9.39
N THR A 39 -15.21 -6.95 9.23
CA THR A 39 -15.00 -6.22 7.98
C THR A 39 -13.87 -6.82 7.17
N LEU A 40 -14.14 -7.10 5.89
CA LEU A 40 -13.13 -7.49 4.93
C LEU A 40 -12.39 -6.26 4.41
N VAL A 41 -11.10 -6.17 4.75
CA VAL A 41 -10.22 -5.11 4.29
C VAL A 41 -9.36 -5.64 3.16
N ALA A 42 -9.28 -4.87 2.08
CA ALA A 42 -8.42 -5.20 0.96
C ALA A 42 -7.68 -3.97 0.45
N GLY A 43 -6.45 -4.15 0.00
CA GLY A 43 -5.65 -3.10 -0.60
C GLY A 43 -4.91 -3.61 -1.81
N ASN A 44 -4.99 -2.87 -2.90
CA ASN A 44 -4.19 -3.10 -4.10
C ASN A 44 -2.90 -2.30 -3.98
N TYR A 45 -1.79 -2.94 -4.33
CA TYR A 45 -0.49 -2.31 -4.23
C TYR A 45 0.34 -2.55 -5.50
N LYS A 46 1.24 -1.61 -5.76
CA LYS A 46 2.25 -1.70 -6.81
C LYS A 46 3.56 -1.09 -6.34
N LEU A 47 4.65 -1.79 -6.62
CA LEU A 47 6.03 -1.42 -6.32
C LEU A 47 6.81 -1.23 -7.62
N LEU A 48 7.46 -0.08 -7.75
CA LEU A 48 8.40 0.21 -8.84
C LEU A 48 9.76 0.60 -8.25
N ALA A 49 10.83 0.14 -8.88
CA ALA A 49 12.21 0.45 -8.53
C ALA A 49 12.75 1.60 -9.37
N SER A 50 13.58 2.46 -8.78
CA SER A 50 14.29 3.50 -9.52
C SER A 50 15.39 2.91 -10.40
N LYS A 51 15.41 3.29 -11.67
CA LYS A 51 16.50 3.01 -12.62
C LYS A 51 16.87 4.30 -13.34
N GLY A 52 17.97 4.91 -12.91
CA GLY A 52 18.34 6.26 -13.34
C GLY A 52 17.27 7.27 -12.93
N LYS A 53 16.65 7.94 -13.91
CA LYS A 53 15.59 8.95 -13.68
C LYS A 53 14.16 8.40 -13.75
N HIS A 54 13.99 7.10 -14.03
CA HIS A 54 12.68 6.48 -14.23
C HIS A 54 12.39 5.41 -13.17
N PHE A 55 11.12 5.04 -13.05
CA PHE A 55 10.67 3.96 -12.19
C PHE A 55 10.12 2.84 -13.06
N GLU A 56 10.64 1.62 -12.89
CA GLU A 56 10.20 0.44 -13.64
C GLU A 56 9.91 -0.73 -12.70
N ARG A 57 9.19 -1.74 -13.20
CA ARG A 57 8.92 -2.95 -12.43
C ARG A 57 10.22 -3.74 -12.27
N SER A 58 10.61 -4.01 -11.03
CA SER A 58 11.68 -4.97 -10.74
C SER A 58 11.11 -6.37 -10.61
N LYS A 59 11.76 -7.38 -11.19
CA LYS A 59 11.40 -8.79 -10.98
C LYS A 59 12.02 -9.35 -9.70
N ASP A 60 13.04 -8.69 -9.19
CA ASP A 60 13.86 -9.15 -8.06
C ASP A 60 13.39 -8.54 -6.73
N LEU A 61 12.32 -7.73 -6.75
CA LEU A 61 11.71 -7.12 -5.58
C LEU A 61 10.28 -7.59 -5.39
N GLY A 62 9.98 -8.03 -4.19
CA GLY A 62 8.66 -8.25 -3.65
C GLY A 62 8.25 -7.16 -2.66
N VAL A 63 7.00 -7.27 -2.22
CA VAL A 63 6.40 -6.39 -1.21
C VAL A 63 6.06 -7.23 0.00
N LYS A 64 6.63 -6.86 1.14
CA LYS A 64 6.25 -7.40 2.43
C LYS A 64 5.08 -6.60 2.98
N VAL A 65 3.99 -7.29 3.28
CA VAL A 65 2.81 -6.73 3.94
C VAL A 65 2.68 -7.37 5.32
N LYS A 66 2.65 -6.53 6.35
CA LYS A 66 2.37 -6.93 7.73
C LYS A 66 1.13 -6.21 8.25
N VAL A 67 0.18 -6.95 8.80
CA VAL A 67 -1.04 -6.42 9.42
C VAL A 67 -1.04 -6.81 10.88
N ILE A 68 -1.16 -5.81 11.74
CA ILE A 68 -1.24 -5.96 13.20
C ILE A 68 -2.61 -5.44 13.63
N ASP A 69 -3.31 -6.22 14.46
CA ASP A 69 -4.62 -5.86 14.99
C ASP A 69 -4.53 -4.86 16.17
N PRO A 70 -5.67 -4.34 16.66
CA PRO A 70 -5.71 -3.37 17.77
C PRO A 70 -5.15 -3.88 19.11
N TYR A 71 -4.82 -5.17 19.22
CA TYR A 71 -4.29 -5.83 20.42
C TYR A 71 -2.86 -6.35 20.20
N ASP A 72 -2.16 -5.77 19.22
CA ASP A 72 -0.79 -6.10 18.85
C ASP A 72 -0.58 -7.54 18.33
N GLN A 73 -1.63 -8.20 17.85
CA GLN A 73 -1.54 -9.52 17.21
C GLN A 73 -1.26 -9.41 15.72
N ILE A 74 -0.29 -10.18 15.23
CA ILE A 74 0.03 -10.25 13.80
C ILE A 74 -1.02 -11.12 13.09
N LEU A 75 -1.85 -10.50 12.26
CA LEU A 75 -2.84 -11.18 11.42
C LEU A 75 -2.27 -11.63 10.08
N LEU A 76 -1.36 -10.83 9.52
CA LEU A 76 -0.70 -11.11 8.25
C LEU A 76 0.76 -10.70 8.35
N ASP A 77 1.67 -11.55 7.88
CA ASP A 77 3.08 -11.21 7.64
C ASP A 77 3.55 -12.07 6.45
N ARG A 78 3.50 -11.49 5.25
CA ARG A 78 3.76 -12.20 3.99
C ARG A 78 4.48 -11.32 3.00
N VAL A 79 5.31 -11.96 2.19
CA VAL A 79 5.96 -11.35 1.02
C VAL A 79 5.19 -11.77 -0.22
N TYR A 80 4.93 -10.81 -1.09
CA TYR A 80 4.24 -10.98 -2.36
C TYR A 80 5.07 -10.41 -3.52
N SER A 81 4.63 -10.63 -4.75
CA SER A 81 5.21 -10.00 -5.94
C SER A 81 5.12 -8.47 -5.90
N SER A 82 5.86 -7.80 -6.78
CA SER A 82 5.90 -6.33 -6.91
C SER A 82 4.55 -5.65 -7.21
N GLU A 83 3.49 -6.39 -7.52
CA GLU A 83 2.13 -5.88 -7.74
C GLU A 83 1.14 -6.97 -7.33
N GLY A 84 0.03 -6.57 -6.71
CA GLY A 84 -0.97 -7.52 -6.21
C GLY A 84 -2.03 -6.89 -5.32
N ARG A 85 -2.75 -7.75 -4.60
CA ARG A 85 -3.81 -7.38 -3.65
C ARG A 85 -3.63 -8.18 -2.37
N PHE A 86 -3.60 -7.50 -1.23
CA PHE A 86 -3.72 -8.15 0.07
C PHE A 86 -5.16 -8.08 0.55
N VAL A 87 -5.57 -9.06 1.35
CA VAL A 87 -6.90 -9.14 1.96
C VAL A 87 -6.75 -9.69 3.38
N PHE A 88 -7.43 -9.10 4.35
CA PHE A 88 -7.58 -9.64 5.69
C PHE A 88 -9.00 -9.36 6.21
N THR A 89 -9.39 -10.08 7.27
CA THR A 89 -10.68 -9.86 7.95
C THR A 89 -10.40 -9.24 9.31
N ALA A 90 -11.03 -8.10 9.60
CA ALA A 90 -11.01 -7.46 10.89
C ALA A 90 -12.04 -8.15 11.80
N HIS A 91 -11.59 -9.08 12.63
CA HIS A 91 -12.48 -9.82 13.55
C HIS A 91 -12.88 -9.04 14.80
N ARG A 92 -12.30 -7.84 15.00
CA ARG A 92 -12.56 -6.96 16.15
C ARG A 92 -12.51 -5.50 15.69
N PRO A 93 -13.29 -4.60 16.29
CA PRO A 93 -13.24 -3.19 15.94
C PRO A 93 -11.98 -2.52 16.51
N GLY A 94 -11.47 -1.49 15.83
CA GLY A 94 -10.41 -0.60 16.32
C GLY A 94 -9.34 -0.29 15.29
N GLU A 95 -8.22 0.26 15.76
CA GLU A 95 -7.11 0.71 14.91
C GLU A 95 -6.19 -0.46 14.51
N TYR A 96 -6.16 -0.78 13.22
CA TYR A 96 -5.25 -1.74 12.62
C TYR A 96 -4.02 -1.03 12.06
N LYS A 97 -2.86 -1.68 12.19
CA LYS A 97 -1.59 -1.18 11.63
C LYS A 97 -1.17 -2.04 10.43
N ILE A 98 -1.20 -1.43 9.25
CA ILE A 98 -0.86 -2.07 7.97
C ILE A 98 0.50 -1.53 7.52
N CYS A 99 1.55 -2.33 7.68
CA CYS A 99 2.92 -1.98 7.32
C CYS A 99 3.33 -2.59 5.98
N ILE A 100 4.03 -1.80 5.18
CA ILE A 100 4.54 -2.17 3.86
C ILE A 100 6.03 -1.85 3.77
N SER A 101 6.81 -2.83 3.32
CA SER A 101 8.25 -2.73 3.08
C SER A 101 8.66 -3.57 1.88
N SER A 102 9.87 -3.36 1.34
CA SER A 102 10.41 -4.27 0.33
C SER A 102 10.88 -5.57 1.00
N ASP A 103 10.95 -6.65 0.23
CA ASP A 103 11.50 -7.93 0.70
C ASP A 103 13.01 -8.07 0.50
N SER A 104 13.66 -7.04 -0.06
CA SER A 104 15.09 -7.09 -0.30
C SER A 104 15.88 -6.80 0.96
N GLY A 105 16.89 -7.64 1.20
CA GLY A 105 17.96 -7.31 2.13
C GLY A 105 18.82 -6.19 1.54
N ALA A 106 19.41 -5.34 2.38
CA ALA A 106 20.30 -4.23 2.01
C ALA A 106 21.57 -4.60 1.21
N TRP A 107 21.63 -5.81 0.64
CA TRP A 107 22.76 -6.39 -0.07
C TRP A 107 23.07 -5.67 -1.39
N PHE A 108 22.09 -5.00 -2.00
CA PHE A 108 22.28 -4.11 -3.16
C PHE A 108 22.33 -2.63 -2.75
N GLY A 109 23.13 -2.31 -1.74
CA GLY A 109 23.56 -0.92 -1.46
C GLY A 109 22.50 0.04 -0.94
N GLY A 110 21.24 -0.39 -0.71
CA GLY A 110 20.19 0.34 0.02
C GLY A 110 19.87 1.76 -0.47
N SER A 111 20.39 2.14 -1.63
CA SER A 111 20.33 3.49 -2.20
C SER A 111 19.25 3.62 -3.27
N GLN A 112 18.64 2.49 -3.65
CA GLN A 112 17.56 2.47 -4.61
C GLN A 112 16.29 3.05 -3.98
N LEU A 113 15.65 3.97 -4.70
CA LEU A 113 14.35 4.48 -4.33
C LEU A 113 13.28 3.56 -4.89
N VAL A 114 12.28 3.28 -4.09
CA VAL A 114 11.11 2.52 -4.49
C VAL A 114 9.86 3.40 -4.44
N ARG A 115 8.99 3.25 -5.42
CA ARG A 115 7.69 3.94 -5.48
C ARG A 115 6.60 2.93 -5.21
N TYR A 116 5.87 3.15 -4.13
CA TYR A 116 4.65 2.42 -3.84
C TYR A 116 3.45 3.19 -4.37
N THR A 117 2.45 2.46 -4.84
CA THR A 117 1.11 2.97 -5.13
C THR A 117 0.11 2.08 -4.45
N LEU A 118 -0.73 2.66 -3.59
CA LEU A 118 -1.79 1.99 -2.86
C LEU A 118 -3.14 2.49 -3.33
N ARG A 119 -4.08 1.56 -3.44
CA ARG A 119 -5.47 1.82 -3.78
C ARG A 119 -6.38 0.96 -2.91
N SER A 120 -7.29 1.59 -2.18
CA SER A 120 -8.40 0.93 -1.48
C SER A 120 -9.37 0.34 -2.50
#